data_AF-A0A934QP32-F1
#
_entry.id   AF-A0A934QP32-F1
#
_cell.length_a   1.000
_cell.length_b   1.000
_cell.length_c   1.000
_cell.angle_alpha   90.00
_cell.angle_beta   90.00
_cell.angle_gamma   90.00
#
_symmetry.space_group_name_H-M   'P 1'
#
loop_
_entity.id
_entity.type
_entity.pdbx_description
1 polymer ?
#
loop_
_entity_poly.entity_id
_entity_poly.type
_entity_poly.pdbx_seq_one_letter_code
_entity_poly.pdbx_strand_id
1 'polypeptide(L)'
;MDLGMWMPDGPAGWIVLAALVAALGWLAARKLPGRMFGLTAAKRLATQRGWLVKISPGAGAGGSGWDAGTVPGTYLEFLGEHQGLVMHAGERRIRTTTSAGTPGEPRRYWRHDYVITVAATPASGQGQLLAVYPAIQQWEQGIFDELNSGMRPRSGWVRNGDGMFSTGRRGHRLSKKQLLADLDRLAALARSR
;
A
#
# COMPACT_ATOMS: atom_id res chain seq x y z
N MET A 1 38.61 23.36 3.48
CA MET A 1 38.76 22.49 2.31
C MET A 1 37.91 23.09 1.21
N ASP A 2 38.56 23.65 0.19
CA ASP A 2 37.91 24.38 -0.91
C ASP A 2 37.11 23.45 -1.81
N LEU A 3 35.83 23.77 -2.01
CA LEU A 3 34.96 23.11 -3.00
C LEU A 3 35.46 23.32 -4.44
N GLY A 4 36.32 24.32 -4.68
CA GLY A 4 36.91 24.61 -5.98
C GLY A 4 37.93 23.57 -6.46
N MET A 5 38.49 22.74 -5.58
CA MET A 5 39.51 21.74 -5.95
C MET A 5 38.92 20.47 -6.59
N TRP A 6 37.58 20.37 -6.68
CA TRP A 6 36.86 19.23 -7.26
C TRP A 6 36.09 19.56 -8.55
N MET A 7 36.10 20.82 -9.00
CA MET A 7 35.43 21.20 -10.25
C MET A 7 36.36 20.91 -11.44
N PRO A 8 35.86 20.26 -12.51
CA PRO A 8 36.71 19.96 -13.65
C PRO A 8 37.14 21.24 -14.39
N ASP A 9 38.44 21.36 -14.64
CA ASP A 9 39.08 22.53 -15.28
C ASP A 9 38.77 22.68 -16.78
N GLY A 10 38.01 21.76 -17.37
CA GLY A 10 37.72 21.78 -18.80
C GLY A 10 36.42 21.07 -19.21
N PRO A 11 35.92 21.33 -20.43
CA PRO A 11 34.62 20.84 -20.92
C PRO A 11 34.52 19.31 -20.92
N ALA A 12 35.62 18.59 -21.17
CA ALA A 12 35.66 17.14 -21.11
C ALA A 12 35.37 16.59 -19.69
N GLY A 13 35.86 17.26 -18.65
CA GLY A 13 35.61 16.86 -17.26
C GLY A 13 34.15 17.06 -16.83
N TRP A 14 33.48 18.10 -17.35
CA TRP A 14 32.05 18.31 -17.15
C TRP A 14 31.19 17.24 -17.83
N ILE A 15 31.58 16.78 -19.03
CA ILE A 15 30.89 15.70 -19.73
C ILE A 15 31.00 14.40 -18.92
N VAL A 16 32.18 14.07 -18.40
CA VAL A 16 32.39 12.89 -17.54
C VAL A 16 31.56 13.00 -16.26
N LEU A 17 31.55 14.15 -15.60
CA LEU A 17 30.74 14.37 -14.41
C LEU A 17 29.24 14.24 -14.70
N ALA A 18 28.76 14.82 -15.80
CA ALA A 18 27.37 14.70 -16.23
C ALA A 18 26.98 13.25 -16.53
N ALA A 19 27.85 12.49 -17.20
CA ALA A 19 27.65 11.06 -17.45
C ALA A 19 27.62 10.26 -16.14
N LEU A 20 28.47 10.61 -15.17
CA LEU A 20 28.54 9.96 -13.86
C LEU A 20 27.29 10.26 -13.02
N VAL A 21 26.82 11.51 -13.01
CA VAL A 21 25.55 11.91 -12.37
C VAL A 21 24.36 11.23 -13.05
N ALA A 22 24.34 11.14 -14.39
CA ALA A 22 23.28 10.45 -15.12
C ALA A 22 23.28 8.94 -14.84
N ALA A 23 24.45 8.31 -14.80
CA ALA A 23 24.61 6.90 -14.46
C ALA A 23 24.19 6.62 -13.01
N LEU A 24 24.60 7.46 -12.06
CA LEU A 24 24.16 7.36 -10.66
C LEU A 24 22.66 7.64 -10.51
N GLY A 25 22.12 8.60 -11.25
CA GLY A 25 20.68 8.89 -11.30
C GLY A 25 19.88 7.71 -11.86
N TRP A 26 20.37 7.06 -12.91
CA TRP A 26 19.78 5.83 -13.46
C TRP A 26 19.91 4.68 -12.45
N LEU A 27 21.08 4.47 -11.85
CA LEU A 27 21.29 3.40 -10.88
C LEU A 27 20.40 3.60 -9.65
N ALA A 28 20.29 4.82 -9.15
CA ALA A 28 19.38 5.19 -8.07
C ALA A 28 17.92 4.97 -8.49
N ALA A 29 17.52 5.37 -9.69
CA ALA A 29 16.16 5.13 -10.21
C ALA A 29 15.83 3.64 -10.37
N ARG A 30 16.82 2.78 -10.66
CA ARG A 30 16.66 1.31 -10.74
C ARG A 30 16.75 0.60 -9.39
N LYS A 31 17.57 1.09 -8.45
CA LYS A 31 17.81 0.48 -7.13
C LYS A 31 16.91 1.01 -6.03
N LEU A 32 16.33 2.20 -6.16
CA LEU A 32 15.22 2.64 -5.33
C LEU A 32 13.99 1.81 -5.75
N PRO A 33 13.54 0.83 -4.94
CA PRO A 33 12.34 0.08 -5.24
C PRO A 33 11.24 1.09 -5.47
N GLY A 34 10.56 0.98 -6.62
CA GLY A 34 9.70 1.99 -7.20
C GLY A 34 8.98 2.83 -6.15
N ARG A 35 9.28 4.14 -6.18
CA ARG A 35 8.66 5.22 -5.41
C ARG A 35 7.67 4.68 -4.39
N MET A 36 8.11 4.62 -3.12
CA MET A 36 7.23 4.44 -1.97
C MET A 36 5.92 5.14 -2.30
N PHE A 37 4.80 4.44 -2.19
CA PHE A 37 3.48 5.01 -2.40
C PHE A 37 3.24 6.00 -1.26
N GLY A 38 3.92 7.14 -1.37
CA GLY A 38 4.04 8.14 -0.34
C GLY A 38 2.74 8.88 -0.24
N LEU A 39 2.57 9.57 0.88
CA LEU A 39 1.39 10.34 1.23
C LEU A 39 0.86 11.19 0.05
N THR A 40 1.76 11.83 -0.69
CA THR A 40 1.44 12.67 -1.86
C THR A 40 0.97 11.85 -3.07
N ALA A 41 1.59 10.71 -3.35
CA ALA A 41 1.19 9.82 -4.45
C ALA A 41 -0.16 9.15 -4.18
N ALA A 42 -0.41 8.77 -2.93
CA ALA A 42 -1.69 8.24 -2.46
C ALA A 42 -2.81 9.28 -2.63
N LYS A 43 -2.63 10.49 -2.09
CA LYS A 43 -3.60 11.59 -2.24
C LYS A 43 -3.86 11.95 -3.70
N ARG A 44 -2.81 12.01 -4.51
CA ARG A 44 -2.94 12.30 -5.95
C ARG A 44 -3.73 11.20 -6.67
N LEU A 45 -3.46 9.92 -6.37
CA LEU A 45 -4.23 8.83 -6.97
C LEU A 45 -5.70 8.92 -6.56
N ALA A 46 -5.97 9.13 -5.28
CA ALA A 46 -7.32 9.25 -4.75
C ALA A 46 -8.09 10.37 -5.46
N THR A 47 -7.48 11.55 -5.57
CA THR A 47 -8.07 12.69 -6.29
C THR A 47 -8.33 12.36 -7.76
N GLN A 48 -7.37 11.74 -8.46
CA GLN A 48 -7.51 11.37 -9.87
C GLN A 48 -8.62 10.36 -10.15
N ARG A 49 -8.98 9.54 -9.15
CA ARG A 49 -9.96 8.47 -9.27
C ARG A 49 -11.27 8.77 -8.56
N GLY A 50 -11.41 9.93 -7.92
CA GLY A 50 -12.55 10.25 -7.06
C GLY A 50 -12.68 9.32 -5.85
N TRP A 51 -11.56 8.77 -5.37
CA TRP A 51 -11.54 7.89 -4.20
C TRP A 51 -11.34 8.70 -2.92
N LEU A 52 -11.89 8.17 -1.84
CA LEU A 52 -11.61 8.62 -0.50
C LEU A 52 -10.30 7.98 -0.03
N VAL A 53 -9.49 8.77 0.69
CA VAL A 53 -8.21 8.30 1.25
C VAL A 53 -8.07 8.77 2.68
N LYS A 54 -7.65 7.87 3.56
CA LYS A 54 -7.19 8.19 4.91
C LYS A 54 -5.74 7.83 5.05
N ILE A 55 -5.02 8.68 5.76
CA ILE A 55 -3.64 8.43 6.15
C ILE A 55 -3.55 8.71 7.64
N SER A 56 -3.10 7.73 8.40
CA SER A 56 -2.85 7.91 9.83
C SER A 56 -1.42 7.52 10.20
N PRO A 57 -0.72 8.37 10.99
CA PRO A 57 0.60 8.04 11.52
C PRO A 57 0.58 7.02 12.67
N GLY A 58 -0.59 6.49 13.07
CA GLY A 58 -0.70 5.28 13.89
C GLY A 58 -1.09 5.46 15.37
N ALA A 59 -1.93 6.45 15.73
CA ALA A 59 -2.31 6.66 17.14
C ALA A 59 -3.76 7.16 17.37
N GLY A 60 -4.69 6.93 16.44
CA GLY A 60 -6.09 7.32 16.62
C GLY A 60 -6.92 6.25 17.33
N ALA A 61 -7.81 6.66 18.24
CA ALA A 61 -8.92 5.82 18.68
C ALA A 61 -9.79 5.47 17.46
N GLY A 62 -10.01 4.19 17.20
CA GLY A 62 -10.73 3.73 16.02
C GLY A 62 -12.23 3.63 16.27
N GLY A 63 -13.02 4.02 15.27
CA GLY A 63 -14.42 3.65 15.14
C GLY A 63 -14.68 2.93 13.82
N SER A 64 -15.85 2.31 13.68
CA SER A 64 -16.25 1.51 12.52
C SER A 64 -16.72 2.33 11.32
N GLY A 65 -16.91 3.64 11.48
CA GLY A 65 -17.34 4.56 10.43
C GLY A 65 -16.17 5.20 9.68
N TRP A 66 -16.41 5.63 8.44
CA TRP A 66 -15.40 6.38 7.68
C TRP A 66 -14.99 7.67 8.41
N ASP A 67 -15.89 8.35 9.12
CA ASP A 67 -15.52 9.58 9.84
C ASP A 67 -15.04 9.35 11.27
N ALA A 68 -15.15 8.11 11.78
CA ALA A 68 -14.89 7.77 13.18
C ALA A 68 -13.39 7.55 13.50
N GLY A 69 -12.49 8.10 12.68
CA GLY A 69 -11.05 7.88 12.77
C GLY A 69 -10.55 6.73 11.87
N THR A 70 -9.25 6.41 11.99
CA THR A 70 -8.64 5.25 11.32
C THR A 70 -8.61 4.05 12.26
N VAL A 71 -8.76 2.85 11.71
CA VAL A 71 -8.60 1.63 12.48
C VAL A 71 -7.18 1.57 13.07
N PRO A 72 -7.00 1.17 14.34
CA PRO A 72 -5.69 1.16 14.98
C PRO A 72 -4.68 0.32 14.19
N GLY A 73 -3.49 0.88 13.98
CA GLY A 73 -2.43 0.25 13.20
C GLY A 73 -2.57 0.39 11.69
N THR A 74 -3.65 0.96 11.17
CA THR A 74 -3.79 1.27 9.75
C THR A 74 -3.05 2.56 9.39
N TYR A 75 -2.15 2.45 8.43
CA TYR A 75 -1.30 3.54 7.94
C TYR A 75 -1.95 4.29 6.77
N LEU A 76 -2.60 3.55 5.87
CA LEU A 76 -3.17 4.07 4.63
C LEU A 76 -4.44 3.29 4.30
N GLU A 77 -5.52 3.99 3.96
CA GLU A 77 -6.79 3.40 3.53
C GLU A 77 -7.28 4.10 2.26
N PHE A 78 -7.79 3.33 1.31
CA PHE A 78 -8.58 3.82 0.18
C PHE A 78 -9.97 3.23 0.23
N LEU A 79 -10.97 4.05 -0.12
CA LEU A 79 -12.34 3.62 -0.36
C LEU A 79 -12.83 4.31 -1.62
N GLY A 80 -13.43 3.57 -2.53
CA GLY A 80 -13.81 4.13 -3.81
C GLY A 80 -14.52 3.14 -4.70
N GLU A 81 -14.69 3.56 -5.95
CA GLU A 81 -15.21 2.72 -7.01
C GLU A 81 -14.07 2.29 -7.93
N HIS A 82 -14.02 1.00 -8.28
CA HIS A 82 -13.17 0.51 -9.36
C HIS A 82 -13.99 -0.34 -10.33
N GLN A 83 -14.12 0.15 -11.56
CA GLN A 83 -14.94 -0.46 -12.61
C GLN A 83 -16.39 -0.77 -12.15
N GLY A 84 -17.10 0.20 -11.58
CA GLY A 84 -18.50 0.02 -11.14
C GLY A 84 -18.68 -0.82 -9.87
N LEU A 85 -17.60 -1.26 -9.22
CA LEU A 85 -17.65 -2.05 -7.99
C LEU A 85 -17.07 -1.26 -6.82
N VAL A 86 -17.62 -1.47 -5.62
CA VAL A 86 -17.06 -0.89 -4.39
C VAL A 86 -15.71 -1.56 -4.09
N MET A 87 -14.69 -0.75 -3.83
CA MET A 87 -13.37 -1.24 -3.45
C MET A 87 -12.85 -0.57 -2.19
N HIS A 88 -12.06 -1.32 -1.44
CA HIS A 88 -11.31 -0.85 -0.30
C HIS A 88 -9.88 -1.39 -0.35
N ALA A 89 -8.92 -0.60 0.12
CA ALA A 89 -7.56 -1.08 0.29
C ALA A 89 -6.96 -0.51 1.57
N GLY A 90 -6.54 -1.37 2.49
CA GLY A 90 -5.91 -1.01 3.76
C GLY A 90 -4.46 -1.49 3.84
N GLU A 91 -3.54 -0.62 4.25
CA GLU A 91 -2.17 -0.98 4.67
C GLU A 91 -2.04 -0.79 6.18
N ARG A 92 -1.69 -1.85 6.91
CA ARG A 92 -1.35 -1.81 8.33
C ARG A 92 0.15 -1.76 8.53
N ARG A 93 0.58 -0.99 9.53
CA ARG A 93 1.98 -0.88 9.98
C ARG A 93 2.09 -1.40 11.40
N ILE A 94 2.73 -2.55 11.57
CA ILE A 94 2.76 -3.31 12.82
C ILE A 94 4.21 -3.40 13.32
N ARG A 95 4.41 -3.13 14.62
CA ARG A 95 5.73 -3.31 15.25
C ARG A 95 5.92 -4.79 15.56
N THR A 96 6.91 -5.43 14.93
CA THR A 96 7.21 -6.86 15.10
C THR A 96 8.61 -7.04 15.68
N THR A 97 8.80 -8.13 16.43
CA THR A 97 10.10 -8.57 16.93
C THR A 97 10.52 -9.81 16.17
N THR A 98 11.76 -9.87 15.68
CA THR A 98 12.37 -11.13 15.24
C THR A 98 13.31 -11.61 16.33
N SER A 99 13.14 -12.86 16.78
CA SER A 99 14.25 -13.57 17.42
C SER A 99 15.25 -13.88 16.31
N ALA A 100 16.46 -13.33 16.40
CA ALA A 100 17.54 -13.88 15.62
C ALA A 100 17.75 -15.31 16.16
N GLY A 101 17.79 -16.33 15.30
CA GLY A 101 18.09 -17.72 15.72
C GLY A 101 19.53 -17.91 16.22
N THR A 102 20.14 -16.86 16.75
CA THR A 102 21.49 -16.76 17.32
C THR A 102 21.38 -16.05 18.67
N PRO A 103 22.27 -16.33 19.65
CA PRO A 103 22.25 -15.67 20.95
C PRO A 103 22.49 -14.16 20.76
N GLY A 104 21.42 -13.37 20.76
CA GLY A 104 21.45 -11.95 20.49
C GLY A 104 20.08 -11.32 20.74
N GLU A 105 20.09 -10.06 21.15
CA GLU A 105 18.88 -9.35 21.59
C GLU A 105 17.78 -9.30 20.50
N PRO A 106 16.50 -9.31 20.90
CA PRO A 106 15.38 -9.21 19.97
C PRO A 106 15.44 -7.94 19.12
N ARG A 107 15.53 -8.09 17.79
CA ARG A 107 15.51 -6.94 16.87
C ARG A 107 14.06 -6.55 16.55
N ARG A 108 13.68 -5.33 16.91
CA ARG A 108 12.37 -4.74 16.59
C ARG A 108 12.42 -4.10 15.20
N TYR A 109 11.43 -4.39 14.36
CA TYR A 109 11.27 -3.76 13.03
C TYR A 109 9.80 -3.47 12.73
N TRP A 110 9.56 -2.57 11.78
CA TRP A 110 8.21 -2.29 11.27
C TRP A 110 7.88 -3.25 10.13
N ARG A 111 6.79 -4.01 10.30
CA ARG A 111 6.21 -4.85 9.26
C ARG A 111 5.02 -4.10 8.65
N HIS A 112 4.92 -4.15 7.34
CA HIS A 112 3.77 -3.63 6.61
C HIS A 112 2.99 -4.79 6.03
N ASP A 113 1.69 -4.82 6.27
CA ASP A 113 0.78 -5.81 5.71
C ASP A 113 -0.33 -5.05 4.99
N TYR A 114 -0.83 -5.55 3.87
CA TYR A 114 -1.95 -4.90 3.18
C TYR A 114 -3.00 -5.90 2.74
N VAL A 115 -4.23 -5.41 2.64
CA VAL A 115 -5.39 -6.11 2.09
C VAL A 115 -6.08 -5.19 1.09
N ILE A 116 -6.47 -5.74 -0.05
CA ILE A 116 -7.26 -5.07 -1.08
C ILE A 116 -8.52 -5.90 -1.27
N THR A 117 -9.68 -5.26 -1.23
CA THR A 117 -10.99 -5.88 -1.31
C THR A 117 -11.82 -5.20 -2.38
N VAL A 118 -12.54 -6.00 -3.17
CA VAL A 118 -13.61 -5.57 -4.06
C VAL A 118 -14.90 -6.26 -3.61
N ALA A 119 -15.95 -5.50 -3.39
CA ALA A 119 -17.28 -6.03 -3.18
C ALA A 119 -18.04 -6.07 -4.52
N ALA A 120 -18.76 -7.15 -4.77
CA ALA A 120 -19.64 -7.35 -5.92
C ALA A 120 -20.84 -6.39 -5.92
N THR A 121 -21.03 -5.64 -4.83
CA THR A 121 -22.03 -4.57 -4.76
C THR A 121 -21.70 -3.48 -5.78
N PRO A 122 -22.67 -3.07 -6.62
CA PRO A 122 -22.50 -1.95 -7.53
C PRO A 122 -22.17 -0.67 -6.75
N ALA A 123 -21.24 0.12 -7.28
CA ALA A 123 -21.00 1.46 -6.78
C ALA A 123 -22.03 2.43 -7.40
N SER A 124 -22.78 3.13 -6.56
CA SER A 124 -23.76 4.14 -6.96
C SER A 124 -23.56 5.44 -6.21
N GLY A 125 -22.32 5.93 -6.22
CA GLY A 125 -21.90 7.14 -5.52
C GLY A 125 -21.48 6.92 -4.07
N GLN A 126 -21.04 8.01 -3.44
CA GLN A 126 -20.33 7.97 -2.15
C GLN A 126 -21.16 7.38 -1.00
N GLY A 127 -22.48 7.58 -0.97
CA GLY A 127 -23.35 7.00 0.06
C GLY A 127 -23.31 5.47 0.09
N GLN A 128 -23.31 4.84 -1.08
CA GLN A 128 -23.21 3.38 -1.19
C GLN A 128 -21.83 2.86 -0.75
N LEU A 129 -20.76 3.58 -1.10
CA LEU A 129 -19.40 3.25 -0.66
C LEU A 129 -19.32 3.21 0.88
N LEU A 130 -19.88 4.22 1.53
CA LEU A 130 -19.88 4.36 2.99
C LEU A 130 -20.79 3.33 3.68
N ALA A 131 -21.90 2.94 3.04
CA ALA A 131 -22.81 1.92 3.56
C ALA A 131 -22.18 0.51 3.57
N VAL A 132 -21.37 0.19 2.55
CA VAL A 132 -20.71 -1.12 2.42
C VAL A 132 -19.41 -1.20 3.25
N TYR A 133 -18.81 -0.06 3.58
CA TYR A 133 -17.52 0.04 4.27
C TYR A 133 -17.42 -0.77 5.59
N PRO A 134 -18.41 -0.76 6.52
CA PRO A 134 -18.33 -1.55 7.75
C PRO A 134 -18.25 -3.05 7.49
N ALA A 135 -18.98 -3.56 6.49
CA ALA A 135 -18.95 -4.97 6.12
C ALA A 135 -17.58 -5.35 5.54
N ILE A 136 -16.98 -4.48 4.71
CA ILE A 136 -15.63 -4.69 4.19
C ILE A 136 -14.59 -4.69 5.31
N GLN A 137 -14.68 -3.76 6.26
CA GLN A 137 -13.78 -3.70 7.42
C GLN A 137 -13.83 -4.99 8.25
N GLN A 138 -15.04 -5.50 8.51
CA GLN A 138 -15.22 -6.77 9.23
C GLN A 138 -14.62 -7.96 8.46
N TRP A 139 -14.82 -8.01 7.15
CA TRP A 139 -14.24 -9.05 6.29
C TRP A 139 -12.70 -9.00 6.28
N GLU A 140 -12.12 -7.81 6.12
CA GLU A 140 -10.67 -7.62 6.08
C GLU A 140 -10.00 -7.93 7.41
N GLN A 141 -10.69 -7.70 8.54
CA GLN A 141 -10.18 -8.01 9.86
C GLN A 141 -9.78 -9.48 9.98
N GLY A 142 -10.62 -10.41 9.49
CA GLY A 142 -10.28 -11.83 9.47
C GLY A 142 -9.04 -12.16 8.63
N ILE A 143 -8.83 -11.45 7.51
CA ILE A 143 -7.62 -11.61 6.69
C ILE A 143 -6.39 -11.08 7.43
N PHE A 144 -6.49 -9.91 8.06
CA PHE A 144 -5.38 -9.36 8.84
C PHE A 144 -5.01 -10.24 10.03
N ASP A 145 -5.99 -10.89 10.67
CA ASP A 145 -5.74 -11.83 11.77
C ASP A 145 -4.95 -13.06 11.28
N GLU A 146 -5.25 -13.57 10.09
CA GLU A 146 -4.46 -14.64 9.47
C GLU A 146 -3.04 -14.17 9.10
N LEU A 147 -2.87 -12.97 8.55
CA LEU A 147 -1.54 -12.41 8.27
C LEU A 147 -0.72 -12.21 9.55
N ASN A 148 -1.40 -11.85 10.65
CA ASN A 148 -0.80 -11.67 11.98
C ASN A 148 -0.37 -13.00 12.60
N SER A 149 -1.15 -14.07 12.45
CA SER A 149 -0.81 -15.41 12.93
C SER A 149 0.34 -16.06 12.15
N GLY A 150 0.76 -15.45 11.05
CA GLY A 150 1.97 -15.82 10.31
C GLY A 150 1.71 -16.31 8.90
N MET A 151 0.45 -16.36 8.46
CA MET A 151 0.07 -16.77 7.10
C MET A 151 0.81 -15.94 6.06
N ARG A 152 1.33 -16.60 5.02
CA ARG A 152 2.05 -15.98 3.90
C ARG A 152 1.31 -16.29 2.61
N PRO A 153 0.41 -15.41 2.15
CA PRO A 153 -0.35 -15.64 0.92
C PRO A 153 0.60 -15.82 -0.28
N ARG A 154 0.43 -16.94 -0.99
CA ARG A 154 1.13 -17.20 -2.26
C ARG A 154 0.79 -16.12 -3.28
N SER A 155 1.60 -16.01 -4.34
CA SER A 155 1.30 -15.04 -5.39
C SER A 155 -0.06 -15.30 -6.03
N GLY A 156 -0.90 -14.27 -6.05
CA GLY A 156 -2.25 -14.38 -6.57
C GLY A 156 -3.23 -15.17 -5.71
N TRP A 157 -2.97 -15.34 -4.42
CA TRP A 157 -3.98 -15.80 -3.48
C TRP A 157 -5.17 -14.83 -3.45
N VAL A 158 -6.38 -15.38 -3.44
CA VAL A 158 -7.62 -14.63 -3.35
C VAL A 158 -8.54 -15.32 -2.34
N ARG A 159 -9.03 -14.56 -1.37
CA ARG A 159 -10.15 -14.96 -0.51
C ARG A 159 -11.44 -14.46 -1.14
N ASN A 160 -12.47 -15.28 -1.13
CA ASN A 160 -13.80 -14.87 -1.60
C ASN A 160 -14.89 -15.43 -0.68
N GLY A 161 -16.00 -14.70 -0.56
CA GLY A 161 -17.14 -15.04 0.29
C GLY A 161 -18.02 -13.80 0.49
N ASP A 162 -19.31 -13.98 0.75
CA ASP A 162 -20.27 -12.90 1.06
C ASP A 162 -20.27 -11.73 0.04
N GLY A 163 -20.06 -12.05 -1.24
CA GLY A 163 -19.96 -11.05 -2.30
C GLY A 163 -18.68 -10.22 -2.28
N MET A 164 -17.67 -10.60 -1.48
CA MET A 164 -16.38 -9.92 -1.39
C MET A 164 -15.26 -10.77 -1.97
N PHE A 165 -14.28 -10.09 -2.56
CA PHE A 165 -13.08 -10.68 -3.15
C PHE A 165 -11.88 -9.89 -2.66
N SER A 166 -10.95 -10.56 -2.00
CA SER A 166 -9.79 -9.88 -1.42
C SER A 166 -8.50 -10.61 -1.70
N THR A 167 -7.43 -9.84 -1.81
CA THR A 167 -6.05 -10.32 -1.76
C THR A 167 -5.34 -9.65 -0.59
N GLY A 168 -4.43 -10.38 0.03
CA GLY A 168 -3.62 -9.89 1.15
C GLY A 168 -2.15 -10.19 0.92
N ARG A 169 -1.28 -9.36 1.49
CA ARG A 169 0.16 -9.63 1.57
C ARG A 169 0.72 -9.28 2.94
N ARG A 170 1.60 -10.15 3.41
CA ARG A 170 2.35 -9.97 4.65
C ARG A 170 3.77 -9.45 4.36
N GLY A 171 4.25 -8.47 5.11
CA GLY A 171 5.62 -7.95 5.02
C GLY A 171 5.91 -7.10 3.79
N HIS A 172 4.88 -6.62 3.09
CA HIS A 172 5.01 -5.78 1.90
C HIS A 172 4.25 -4.48 2.06
N ARG A 173 4.81 -3.38 1.52
CA ARG A 173 4.09 -2.10 1.40
C ARG A 173 3.21 -2.10 0.16
N LEU A 174 2.09 -1.41 0.23
CA LEU A 174 1.22 -1.22 -0.92
C LEU A 174 1.90 -0.27 -1.91
N SER A 175 1.90 -0.64 -3.19
CA SER A 175 2.40 0.22 -4.27
C SER A 175 1.29 0.56 -5.24
N LYS A 176 1.38 1.71 -5.93
CA LYS A 176 0.39 2.10 -6.96
C LYS A 176 0.16 0.99 -7.98
N LYS A 177 1.26 0.44 -8.51
CA LYS A 177 1.23 -0.59 -9.57
C LYS A 177 0.52 -1.85 -9.07
N GLN A 178 0.86 -2.29 -7.85
CA GLN A 178 0.27 -3.47 -7.26
C GLN A 178 -1.21 -3.27 -6.92
N LEU A 179 -1.57 -2.12 -6.33
CA LEU A 179 -2.95 -1.75 -6.03
C LEU A 179 -3.84 -1.85 -7.28
N LEU A 180 -3.43 -1.21 -8.38
CA LEU A 180 -4.22 -1.21 -9.60
C LEU A 180 -4.30 -2.61 -10.24
N ALA A 181 -3.18 -3.34 -10.28
CA ALA A 181 -3.15 -4.69 -10.84
C ALA A 181 -4.04 -5.66 -10.06
N ASP A 182 -4.02 -5.59 -8.74
CA ASP A 182 -4.86 -6.43 -7.89
C ASP A 182 -6.34 -6.02 -7.98
N LEU A 183 -6.65 -4.73 -8.05
CA LEU A 183 -8.03 -4.25 -8.26
C LEU A 183 -8.60 -4.72 -9.61
N ASP A 184 -7.83 -4.61 -10.70
CA ASP A 184 -8.26 -5.09 -12.02
C ASP A 184 -8.53 -6.60 -12.00
N ARG A 185 -7.65 -7.36 -11.34
CA ARG A 185 -7.82 -8.80 -11.18
C ARG A 185 -9.05 -9.15 -10.34
N LEU A 186 -9.24 -8.50 -9.20
CA LEU A 186 -10.36 -8.78 -8.30
C LEU A 186 -11.69 -8.39 -8.96
N ALA A 187 -11.74 -7.27 -9.68
CA ALA A 187 -12.93 -6.86 -10.43
C ALA A 187 -13.27 -7.86 -11.55
N ALA A 188 -12.26 -8.36 -12.28
CA ALA A 188 -12.47 -9.41 -13.29
C ALA A 188 -13.04 -10.69 -12.66
N LEU A 189 -12.53 -11.10 -11.51
CA LEU A 189 -13.06 -12.26 -10.76
C LEU A 189 -14.48 -12.04 -10.29
N ALA A 190 -14.79 -10.86 -9.74
CA ALA A 190 -16.11 -10.52 -9.23
C ALA A 190 -17.19 -10.57 -10.33
N ARG A 191 -16.83 -10.22 -11.58
CA ARG A 191 -17.74 -10.24 -12.74
C ARG A 191 -17.85 -11.58 -13.45
N SER A 192 -16.93 -12.50 -13.17
CA SER A 192 -16.93 -13.85 -13.76
C SER A 192 -17.84 -14.84 -13.02
N ARG A 193 -18.50 -14.38 -11.95
CA ARG A 193 -19.50 -15.12 -11.19
C ARG A 193 -20.88 -14.54 -11.46
#